data_AF-A0A7S2N8Q3-F1
#
_entry.id   AF-A0A7S2N8Q3-F1
#
_cell.length_a   1.000
_cell.length_b   1.000
_cell.length_c   1.000
_cell.angle_alpha   90.00
_cell.angle_beta   90.00
_cell.angle_gamma   90.00
#
_symmetry.space_group_name_H-M   'P 1'
#
loop_
_entity.id
_entity.type
_entity.pdbx_description
1 polymer ?
#
loop_
_entity_poly.entity_id
_entity_poly.type
_entity_poly.pdbx_seq_one_letter_code
_entity_poly.pdbx_strand_id
1 'polypeptide(L)'
;ARHAESGDDAQLMHVYVNRSASFLKLGETERAEEDASAALEIAERVYAPKTQRKALLRRAQALFELGRVEAAKEDLENVGRDDPAASKLLAKMEPAAEAEGRLI
;
A
#
# COMPACT_ATOMS: atom_id res chain seq x y z
N ALA A 1 -24.99 22.17 6.21
CA ALA A 1 -23.65 22.74 6.34
C ALA A 1 -22.66 21.58 6.48
N ARG A 2 -21.77 21.40 5.51
CA ARG A 2 -20.91 20.23 5.28
C ARG A 2 -19.68 20.22 6.20
N HIS A 3 -19.87 20.00 7.50
CA HIS A 3 -18.77 19.96 8.48
C HIS A 3 -18.62 18.60 9.21
N ALA A 4 -19.47 17.61 8.92
CA ALA A 4 -19.35 16.25 9.49
C ALA A 4 -18.56 15.28 8.59
N GLU A 5 -18.54 15.52 7.28
CA GLU A 5 -18.01 14.58 6.28
C GLU A 5 -16.50 14.30 6.44
N SER A 6 -15.70 15.28 6.90
CA SER A 6 -14.24 15.08 7.05
C SER A 6 -13.85 14.21 8.24
N GLY A 7 -14.65 14.21 9.32
CA GLY A 7 -14.39 13.39 10.51
C GLY A 7 -14.71 11.92 10.27
N ASP A 8 -15.86 11.66 9.65
CA ASP A 8 -16.31 10.30 9.32
C ASP A 8 -15.41 9.69 8.24
N ASP A 9 -15.00 10.47 7.24
CA ASP A 9 -14.04 10.06 6.22
C ASP A 9 -12.70 9.64 6.83
N ALA A 10 -12.15 10.43 7.75
CA ALA A 10 -10.89 10.09 8.39
C ALA A 10 -10.98 8.79 9.21
N GLN A 11 -12.11 8.57 9.91
CA GLN A 11 -12.35 7.31 10.63
C GLN A 11 -12.48 6.13 9.68
N LEU A 12 -13.25 6.28 8.60
CA LEU A 12 -13.46 5.25 7.59
C LEU A 12 -12.14 4.87 6.90
N MET A 13 -11.32 5.86 6.55
CA MET A 13 -9.97 5.68 6.04
C MET A 13 -9.11 4.83 7.00
N HIS A 14 -9.16 5.12 8.31
CA HIS A 14 -8.42 4.33 9.30
C HIS A 14 -8.95 2.89 9.42
N VAL A 15 -10.26 2.68 9.27
CA VAL A 15 -10.84 1.33 9.23
C VAL A 15 -10.31 0.57 8.01
N TYR A 16 -10.42 1.12 6.80
CA TYR A 16 -9.94 0.47 5.58
C TYR A 16 -8.44 0.17 5.63
N VAL A 17 -7.63 1.13 6.09
CA VAL A 17 -6.18 0.93 6.15
C VAL A 17 -5.81 -0.16 7.16
N ASN A 18 -6.53 -0.29 8.28
CA ASN A 18 -6.26 -1.34 9.26
C ASN A 18 -6.80 -2.69 8.81
N ARG A 19 -7.97 -2.70 8.15
CA ARG A 19 -8.61 -3.93 7.66
C ARG A 19 -7.83 -4.54 6.49
N SER A 20 -7.28 -3.75 5.57
CA SER A 20 -6.32 -4.26 4.56
C SER A 20 -5.11 -4.93 5.19
N ALA A 21 -4.56 -4.37 6.26
CA ALA A 21 -3.45 -5.00 6.98
C ALA A 21 -3.83 -6.36 7.59
N SER A 22 -5.06 -6.50 8.08
CA SER A 22 -5.57 -7.76 8.60
C SER A 22 -5.80 -8.77 7.48
N PHE A 23 -6.34 -8.35 6.33
CA PHE A 23 -6.52 -9.23 5.17
C PHE A 23 -5.20 -9.74 4.62
N LEU A 24 -4.15 -8.92 4.54
CA LEU A 24 -2.80 -9.39 4.19
C LEU A 24 -2.31 -10.49 5.13
N LYS A 25 -2.54 -10.36 6.45
CA LYS A 25 -2.15 -11.39 7.43
C LYS A 25 -2.94 -12.69 7.28
N LEU A 26 -4.16 -12.61 6.76
CA LEU A 26 -5.03 -13.76 6.50
C LEU A 26 -4.80 -14.38 5.11
N GLY A 27 -3.97 -13.77 4.26
CA GLY A 27 -3.79 -14.18 2.87
C GLY A 27 -4.96 -13.80 1.95
N GLU A 28 -5.87 -12.94 2.41
CA GLU A 28 -7.03 -12.47 1.63
C GLU A 28 -6.63 -11.27 0.76
N THR A 29 -5.75 -11.50 -0.21
CA THR A 29 -5.02 -10.46 -0.96
C THR A 29 -5.91 -9.54 -1.77
N GLU A 30 -6.96 -10.06 -2.41
CA GLU A 30 -7.93 -9.23 -3.17
C GLU A 30 -8.64 -8.22 -2.28
N ARG A 31 -9.13 -8.66 -1.12
CA ARG A 31 -9.79 -7.77 -0.14
C ARG A 31 -8.82 -6.77 0.46
N ALA A 32 -7.55 -7.14 0.62
CA ALA A 32 -6.52 -6.22 1.05
C ALA A 32 -6.26 -5.10 0.03
N GLU A 33 -6.26 -5.44 -1.26
CA GLU A 33 -6.11 -4.49 -2.36
C GLU A 33 -7.29 -3.51 -2.40
N GLU A 34 -8.52 -4.02 -2.36
CA GLU A 34 -9.75 -3.21 -2.34
C GLU A 34 -9.76 -2.20 -1.18
N ASP A 35 -9.47 -2.67 0.04
CA ASP A 35 -9.45 -1.81 1.22
C ASP A 35 -8.32 -0.78 1.16
N ALA A 36 -7.14 -1.17 0.68
CA ALA A 36 -6.03 -0.23 0.55
C ALA A 36 -6.32 0.84 -0.50
N SER A 37 -6.95 0.48 -1.62
CA SER A 37 -7.43 1.41 -2.65
C SER A 37 -8.46 2.38 -2.11
N ALA A 38 -9.48 1.91 -1.37
CA ALA A 38 -10.46 2.78 -0.73
C ALA A 38 -9.83 3.74 0.30
N ALA A 39 -8.84 3.27 1.06
CA ALA A 39 -8.11 4.12 2.00
C ALA A 39 -7.29 5.21 1.28
N LEU A 40 -6.73 4.93 0.09
CA LEU A 40 -5.97 5.91 -0.69
C LEU A 40 -6.84 7.06 -1.19
N GLU A 41 -7.99 6.74 -1.78
CA GLU A 41 -8.94 7.73 -2.29
C GLU A 41 -9.38 8.71 -1.18
N ILE A 42 -9.67 8.18 0.01
CA ILE A 42 -10.05 9.02 1.14
C ILE A 42 -8.85 9.80 1.67
N ALA A 43 -7.68 9.17 1.78
CA ALA A 43 -6.47 9.83 2.28
C ALA A 43 -6.05 11.01 1.40
N GLU A 44 -6.24 10.93 0.08
CA GLU A 44 -6.04 12.05 -0.84
C GLU A 44 -7.07 13.16 -0.57
N ARG A 45 -8.37 12.80 -0.50
CA ARG A 45 -9.47 13.75 -0.24
C ARG A 45 -9.30 14.53 1.06
N VAL A 46 -8.88 13.87 2.14
CA VAL A 46 -8.74 14.48 3.49
C VAL A 46 -7.31 14.92 3.80
N TYR A 47 -6.40 14.86 2.84
CA TYR A 47 -4.98 15.22 2.99
C TYR A 47 -4.29 14.53 4.19
N ALA A 48 -4.27 13.20 4.17
CA ALA A 48 -3.68 12.34 5.21
C ALA A 48 -2.41 11.61 4.72
N PRO A 49 -1.27 12.31 4.53
CA PRO A 49 -0.07 11.75 3.89
C PRO A 49 0.54 10.56 4.64
N LYS A 50 0.37 10.49 5.98
CA LYS A 50 0.81 9.34 6.77
C LYS A 50 -0.01 8.08 6.49
N THR A 51 -1.31 8.22 6.28
CA THR A 51 -2.20 7.09 5.98
C THR A 51 -2.09 6.71 4.52
N GLN A 52 -1.95 7.68 3.62
CA GLN A 52 -1.68 7.45 2.19
C GLN A 52 -0.47 6.54 2.00
N ARG A 53 0.66 6.85 2.64
CA ARG A 53 1.86 5.99 2.59
C ARG A 53 1.61 4.57 3.10
N LYS A 54 0.86 4.40 4.20
CA LYS A 54 0.51 3.06 4.71
C LYS A 54 -0.38 2.30 3.74
N ALA A 55 -1.31 2.99 3.08
CA ALA A 55 -2.22 2.40 2.11
C ALA A 55 -1.47 1.97 0.85
N LEU A 56 -0.56 2.81 0.32
CA LEU A 56 0.34 2.45 -0.79
C LEU A 56 1.16 1.20 -0.47
N LEU A 57 1.82 1.14 0.69
CA LEU A 57 2.60 -0.04 1.09
C LEU A 57 1.77 -1.34 1.15
N ARG A 58 0.51 -1.24 1.61
CA ARG A 58 -0.39 -2.40 1.74
C ARG A 58 -0.93 -2.83 0.39
N ARG A 59 -1.30 -1.86 -0.46
CA ARG A 59 -1.75 -2.14 -1.83
C ARG A 59 -0.61 -2.75 -2.66
N ALA A 60 0.59 -2.20 -2.57
CA ALA A 60 1.78 -2.79 -3.20
C ALA A 60 2.00 -4.24 -2.79
N GLN A 61 1.92 -4.56 -1.49
CA GLN A 61 2.05 -5.94 -1.01
C GLN A 61 0.96 -6.84 -1.59
N ALA A 62 -0.30 -6.40 -1.57
CA ALA A 62 -1.42 -7.16 -2.13
C ALA A 62 -1.28 -7.37 -3.65
N LEU A 63 -0.96 -6.33 -4.40
CA LEU A 63 -0.72 -6.37 -5.84
C LEU A 63 0.43 -7.33 -6.18
N PHE A 64 1.51 -7.31 -5.42
CA PHE A 64 2.64 -8.22 -5.59
C PHE A 64 2.23 -9.68 -5.37
N GLU A 65 1.48 -9.98 -4.30
CA GLU A 65 0.96 -11.33 -4.04
C GLU A 65 -0.06 -11.79 -5.10
N LEU A 66 -0.75 -10.85 -5.76
CA LEU A 66 -1.63 -11.11 -6.91
C LEU A 66 -0.88 -11.20 -8.25
N GLY A 67 0.46 -11.10 -8.27
CA GLY A 67 1.28 -11.13 -9.48
C GLY A 67 1.24 -9.86 -10.33
N ARG A 68 0.60 -8.79 -9.84
CA ARG A 68 0.53 -7.47 -10.50
C ARG A 68 1.76 -6.63 -10.17
N VAL A 69 2.93 -7.15 -10.54
CA VAL A 69 4.25 -6.64 -10.12
C VAL A 69 4.48 -5.17 -10.50
N GLU A 70 4.12 -4.75 -11.72
CA GLU A 70 4.37 -3.38 -12.16
C GLU A 70 3.54 -2.34 -11.41
N ALA A 71 2.26 -2.64 -11.14
CA ALA A 71 1.41 -1.78 -10.31
C ALA A 71 1.93 -1.71 -8.86
N ALA A 72 2.46 -2.83 -8.35
CA ALA A 72 3.07 -2.85 -7.03
C ALA A 72 4.33 -1.95 -6.96
N LYS A 73 5.17 -1.94 -8.00
CA LYS A 73 6.34 -1.05 -8.07
C LYS A 73 5.92 0.41 -8.12
N GLU A 74 4.91 0.77 -8.91
CA GLU A 74 4.39 2.14 -8.99
C GLU A 74 3.95 2.67 -7.61
N ASP A 75 3.22 1.86 -6.83
CA ASP A 75 2.85 2.22 -5.47
C ASP A 75 4.05 2.46 -4.56
N LEU A 76 5.12 1.67 -4.71
CA LEU A 76 6.34 1.80 -3.90
C LEU A 76 7.20 2.99 -4.31
N GLU A 77 7.21 3.35 -5.60
CA GLU A 77 7.85 4.58 -6.06
C GLU A 77 7.16 5.81 -5.48
N ASN A 78 5.83 5.79 -5.37
CA ASN A 78 5.06 6.84 -4.71
C ASN A 78 5.29 6.92 -3.19
N VAL A 79 5.73 5.83 -2.55
CA VAL A 79 6.11 5.84 -1.13
C VAL A 79 7.47 6.49 -0.90
N GLY A 80 8.41 6.30 -1.83
CA GLY A 80 9.80 6.74 -1.71
C GLY A 80 10.73 5.58 -1.34
N ARG A 81 11.89 5.51 -2.02
CA ARG A 81 12.89 4.43 -1.84
C ARG A 81 13.63 4.50 -0.50
N ASP A 82 13.55 5.61 0.20
CA ASP A 82 14.08 5.81 1.55
C ASP A 82 13.20 5.16 2.63
N ASP A 83 11.96 4.79 2.32
CA ASP A 83 11.13 4.00 3.23
C ASP A 83 11.65 2.55 3.31
N PRO A 84 12.04 2.06 4.51
CA PRO A 84 12.59 0.71 4.66
C PRO A 84 11.63 -0.41 4.25
N ALA A 85 10.32 -0.21 4.42
CA ALA A 85 9.34 -1.21 4.02
C ALA A 85 9.19 -1.24 2.50
N ALA A 86 9.19 -0.08 1.85
CA ALA A 86 9.17 0.00 0.39
C ALA A 86 10.43 -0.61 -0.21
N SER A 87 11.61 -0.24 0.28
CA SER A 87 12.90 -0.81 -0.16
C SER A 87 12.94 -2.33 -0.03
N LYS A 88 12.55 -2.86 1.14
CA LYS A 88 12.49 -4.31 1.38
C LYS A 88 11.51 -5.01 0.44
N LEU A 89 10.38 -4.39 0.13
CA LEU A 89 9.39 -4.99 -0.75
C LEU A 89 9.83 -4.94 -2.23
N LEU A 90 10.41 -3.83 -2.68
CA LEU A 90 11.03 -3.70 -4.02
C LEU A 90 12.11 -4.76 -4.24
N ALA A 91 12.97 -5.01 -3.26
CA ALA A 91 14.02 -6.03 -3.34
C ALA A 91 13.46 -7.46 -3.57
N LYS A 92 12.24 -7.74 -3.11
CA LYS A 92 11.58 -9.04 -3.37
C LYS A 92 11.03 -9.16 -4.79
N MET A 93 10.87 -8.04 -5.50
CA MET A 93 10.37 -7.99 -6.87
C MET A 93 11.49 -7.97 -7.91
N GLU A 94 12.75 -7.79 -7.49
CA GLU A 94 13.89 -7.90 -8.39
C GLU A 94 13.96 -9.33 -8.95
N PRO A 95 14.15 -9.50 -10.27
CA PRO A 95 14.29 -10.83 -10.86
C PRO A 95 15.50 -11.53 -10.25
N ALA A 96 15.39 -12.83 -9.97
CA ALA A 96 16.43 -13.61 -9.30
C ALA A 96 17.82 -13.49 -9.95
N ALA A 97 17.89 -13.28 -11.26
CA ALA A 97 19.13 -13.09 -12.01
C ALA A 97 19.86 -11.75 -11.71
N GLU A 98 19.16 -10.70 -11.29
CA GLU A 98 19.76 -9.40 -10.95
C GLU A 98 20.22 -9.33 -9.49
N ALA A 99 19.57 -10.08 -8.60
CA ALA A 99 19.95 -10.18 -7.19
C ALA A 99 21.33 -10.86 -7.00
N GLU A 100 21.65 -11.85 -7.83
CA GLU A 100 22.95 -12.55 -7.82
C GLU A 100 24.09 -11.70 -8.40
N GLY A 101 23.80 -10.79 -9.34
CA GLY A 101 24.79 -9.92 -9.99
C GLY A 101 25.35 -8.79 -9.11
N ARG A 102 24.77 -8.54 -7.93
CA ARG A 102 25.27 -7.56 -6.95
C ARG A 102 26.15 -8.16 -5.84
N LEU A 103 26.37 -9.47 -5.83
CA LEU A 103 27.17 -10.19 -4.83
C LEU A 103 28.61 -10.50 -5.27
N ILE A 104 29.09 -9.89 -6.36
CA ILE A 104 30.44 -10.08 -6.92
C ILE A 104 31.17 -8.73 -6.97
#